data_AF-A0A0A9YBZ9-F1
#
_entry.id   AF-A0A0A9YBZ9-F1
#
_cell.length_a   1.000
_cell.length_b   1.000
_cell.length_c   1.000
_cell.angle_alpha   90.00
_cell.angle_beta   90.00
_cell.angle_gamma   90.00
#
_symmetry.space_group_name_H-M   'P 1'
#
loop_
_entity.id
_entity.type
_entity.pdbx_description
1 polymer ?
#
loop_
_entity_poly.entity_id
_entity_poly.type
_entity_poly.pdbx_seq_one_letter_code
_entity_poly.pdbx_strand_id
1 'polypeptide(L)'
;MNDVAYKLAREMLYHDREDYLNEEPAPGVVLEVLPLCEDSVFHALEVRRAILKMSDVEEHLHALTQRQIHEVEERLNNRAAELAVAQQNEDLSKLAPAPHGVPVALLKAHEHDSFVALLPAYREAKALHNKLG
;
A
#
# COMPACT_ATOMS: atom_id res chain seq x y z
N MET A 1 -0.73 -19.37 -18.39
CA MET A 1 -1.08 -20.17 -17.19
C MET A 1 -0.59 -19.50 -15.92
N ASN A 2 0.68 -19.07 -15.83
CA ASN A 2 1.17 -18.27 -14.70
C ASN A 2 0.37 -16.98 -14.47
N ASP A 3 -0.01 -16.26 -15.52
CA ASP A 3 -0.79 -15.00 -15.38
C ASP A 3 -2.16 -15.21 -14.71
N VAL A 4 -2.78 -16.38 -14.89
CA VAL A 4 -4.05 -16.72 -14.27
C VAL A 4 -3.84 -17.07 -12.79
N ALA A 5 -2.78 -17.81 -12.48
CA ALA A 5 -2.40 -18.12 -11.10
C ALA A 5 -1.98 -16.86 -10.32
N TYR A 6 -1.25 -15.93 -10.95
CA TYR A 6 -0.89 -14.64 -10.35
C TYR A 6 -2.12 -13.75 -10.14
N LYS A 7 -3.06 -13.71 -11.09
CA LYS A 7 -4.32 -12.98 -10.90
C LYS A 7 -5.14 -13.55 -9.74
N LEU A 8 -5.30 -14.87 -9.68
CA LEU A 8 -6.05 -15.52 -8.60
C LEU A 8 -5.39 -15.31 -7.23
N ALA A 9 -4.05 -15.44 -7.15
CA ALA A 9 -3.31 -15.15 -5.91
C ALA A 9 -3.45 -13.69 -5.49
N ARG A 10 -3.43 -12.75 -6.46
CA ARG A 10 -3.67 -11.33 -6.19
C ARG A 10 -5.08 -11.08 -5.67
N GLU A 11 -6.12 -11.65 -6.30
CA GLU A 11 -7.51 -11.48 -5.87
C GLU A 11 -7.75 -12.06 -4.47
N MET A 12 -7.20 -13.25 -4.17
CA MET A 12 -7.30 -13.85 -2.84
C MET A 12 -6.60 -13.02 -1.75
N LEU A 13 -5.39 -12.53 -2.03
CA LEU A 13 -4.66 -11.68 -1.08
C LEU A 13 -5.34 -10.32 -0.92
N TYR A 14 -5.86 -9.76 -2.01
CA TYR A 14 -6.52 -8.46 -1.99
C TYR A 14 -7.76 -8.46 -1.08
N HIS A 15 -8.59 -9.51 -1.13
CA HIS A 15 -9.73 -9.64 -0.22
C HIS A 15 -9.35 -9.90 1.24
N ASP A 16 -8.26 -10.64 1.52
CA ASP A 16 -7.81 -10.84 2.91
C ASP A 16 -7.14 -9.58 3.48
N ARG A 17 -6.60 -8.69 2.63
CA ARG A 17 -5.95 -7.43 3.03
C ARG A 17 -6.90 -6.41 3.67
N GLU A 18 -8.17 -6.38 3.24
CA GLU A 18 -9.20 -5.50 3.81
C GLU A 18 -9.39 -5.74 5.32
N ASP A 19 -9.13 -6.97 5.80
CA ASP A 19 -9.30 -7.33 7.21
C ASP A 19 -8.23 -6.72 8.14
N TYR A 20 -7.05 -6.37 7.61
CA TYR A 20 -5.90 -5.99 8.44
C TYR A 20 -5.12 -4.78 7.95
N LEU A 21 -5.43 -4.23 6.79
CA LEU A 21 -4.81 -3.00 6.28
C LEU A 21 -5.79 -1.82 6.37
N ASN A 22 -5.23 -0.65 6.57
CA ASN A 22 -5.93 0.60 6.33
C ASN A 22 -6.15 0.79 4.82
N GLU A 23 -7.41 0.96 4.40
CA GLU A 23 -7.81 1.18 3.00
C GLU A 23 -7.11 2.40 2.37
N GLU A 24 -6.87 3.44 3.20
CA GLU A 24 -6.17 4.66 2.81
C GLU A 24 -4.98 4.92 3.75
N PRO A 25 -3.79 4.31 3.50
CA PRO A 25 -2.64 4.44 4.38
C PRO A 25 -2.05 5.86 4.47
N ALA A 26 -2.36 6.73 3.51
CA ALA A 26 -2.06 8.17 3.54
C ALA A 26 -3.11 8.95 2.73
N PRO A 27 -3.33 10.26 3.01
CA PRO A 27 -4.36 11.05 2.33
C PRO A 27 -4.34 10.89 0.81
N GLY A 28 -5.48 10.55 0.20
CA GLY A 28 -5.63 10.41 -1.25
C GLY A 28 -4.82 9.27 -1.87
N VAL A 29 -4.35 8.31 -1.07
CA VAL A 29 -3.61 7.13 -1.53
C VAL A 29 -4.26 5.86 -0.99
N VAL A 30 -4.98 5.17 -1.88
CA VAL A 30 -5.63 3.87 -1.61
C VAL A 30 -4.68 2.70 -1.84
N LEU A 31 -4.98 1.52 -1.27
CA LEU A 31 -4.13 0.33 -1.38
C LEU A 31 -3.87 -0.11 -2.83
N GLU A 32 -4.82 0.08 -3.75
CA GLU A 32 -4.74 -0.40 -5.15
C GLU A 32 -3.62 0.27 -5.94
N VAL A 33 -3.23 1.48 -5.56
CA VAL A 33 -2.17 2.22 -6.25
C VAL A 33 -0.78 1.89 -5.70
N LEU A 34 -0.70 1.19 -4.57
CA LEU A 34 0.57 0.85 -3.94
C LEU A 34 1.20 -0.40 -4.55
N PRO A 35 2.52 -0.44 -4.72
CA PRO A 35 3.25 -1.60 -5.24
C PRO A 35 3.45 -2.69 -4.17
N LEU A 36 2.36 -3.09 -3.48
CA LEU A 36 2.42 -4.03 -2.35
C LEU A 36 2.89 -5.44 -2.77
N CYS A 37 2.66 -5.83 -4.02
CA CYS A 37 3.07 -7.13 -4.52
C CYS A 37 4.58 -7.18 -4.86
N GLU A 38 5.13 -6.04 -5.25
CA GLU A 38 6.53 -5.86 -5.60
C GLU A 38 7.40 -5.54 -4.38
N ASP A 39 6.81 -5.05 -3.29
CA ASP A 39 7.52 -4.76 -2.05
C ASP A 39 7.89 -6.05 -1.29
N SER A 40 9.18 -6.40 -1.34
CA SER A 40 9.68 -7.64 -0.74
C SER A 40 9.53 -7.67 0.79
N VAL A 41 9.57 -6.52 1.46
CA VAL A 41 9.38 -6.40 2.91
C VAL A 41 7.93 -6.69 3.27
N PHE A 42 7.00 -6.07 2.56
CA PHE A 42 5.57 -6.31 2.71
C PHE A 42 5.23 -7.79 2.46
N HIS A 43 5.72 -8.36 1.37
CA HIS A 43 5.48 -9.77 1.05
C HIS A 43 5.99 -10.72 2.14
N ALA A 44 7.19 -10.47 2.69
CA ALA A 44 7.74 -11.30 3.77
C ALA A 44 6.88 -11.23 5.05
N LEU A 45 6.28 -10.07 5.33
CA LEU A 45 5.36 -9.89 6.46
C LEU A 45 4.02 -10.61 6.21
N GLU A 46 3.46 -10.53 5.01
CA GLU A 46 2.23 -11.26 4.65
C GLU A 46 2.42 -12.77 4.78
N VAL A 47 3.55 -13.30 4.29
CA VAL A 47 3.89 -14.71 4.45
C VAL A 47 3.97 -15.10 5.93
N ARG A 48 4.61 -14.27 6.77
CA ARG A 48 4.67 -14.51 8.21
C ARG A 48 3.29 -14.52 8.86
N ARG A 49 2.40 -13.59 8.48
CA ARG A 49 1.01 -13.54 8.95
C ARG A 49 0.25 -14.80 8.56
N ALA A 50 0.38 -15.24 7.31
CA ALA A 50 -0.27 -16.45 6.82
C ALA A 50 0.18 -17.70 7.60
N ILE A 51 1.48 -17.84 7.85
CA ILE A 51 2.03 -18.94 8.67
C ILE A 51 1.43 -18.91 10.09
N LEU A 52 1.34 -17.74 10.72
CA LEU A 52 0.77 -17.61 12.07
C LEU A 52 -0.74 -17.94 12.08
N LYS A 53 -1.52 -17.54 11.07
CA LYS A 53 -2.95 -17.86 10.97
C LYS A 53 -3.21 -19.35 10.71
N MET A 54 -2.30 -20.04 10.02
CA MET A 54 -2.41 -21.47 9.71
C MET A 54 -1.85 -22.37 10.83
N SER A 55 -1.16 -21.81 11.82
CA SER A 55 -0.56 -22.59 12.89
C SER A 55 -1.65 -23.14 13.81
N ASP A 56 -1.74 -24.47 13.92
CA ASP A 56 -2.55 -25.13 14.94
C ASP A 56 -1.83 -25.03 16.29
N VAL A 57 -2.28 -24.09 17.13
CA VAL A 57 -1.65 -23.76 18.40
C VAL A 57 -2.50 -24.22 19.56
N GLU A 58 -1.83 -24.78 20.58
CA GLU A 58 -2.49 -25.17 21.83
C GLU A 58 -3.19 -23.97 22.48
N GLU A 59 -4.34 -24.21 23.13
CA GLU A 59 -5.23 -23.15 23.64
C GLU A 59 -4.51 -22.12 24.51
N HIS A 60 -3.54 -22.55 25.33
CA HIS A 60 -2.78 -21.67 26.20
C HIS A 60 -1.80 -20.74 25.47
N LEU A 61 -1.41 -21.06 24.23
CA LEU A 61 -0.57 -20.22 23.37
C LEU A 61 -1.40 -19.33 22.44
N HIS A 62 -2.70 -19.58 22.30
CA HIS A 62 -3.58 -18.85 21.38
C HIS A 62 -3.47 -17.33 21.53
N ALA A 63 -3.52 -16.81 22.76
CA ALA A 63 -3.41 -15.38 23.03
C ALA A 63 -2.06 -14.79 22.61
N LEU A 64 -0.97 -15.55 22.70
CA LEU A 64 0.36 -15.12 22.25
C LEU A 64 0.42 -15.08 20.72
N THR A 65 -0.13 -16.09 20.04
CA THR A 65 -0.21 -16.12 18.58
C THR A 65 -1.05 -14.95 18.04
N GLN A 66 -2.18 -14.62 18.68
CA GLN A 66 -2.98 -13.46 18.29
C GLN A 66 -2.23 -12.14 18.45
N ARG A 67 -1.43 -11.97 19.52
CA ARG A 67 -0.55 -10.80 19.66
C ARG A 67 0.49 -10.73 18.55
N GLN A 68 1.12 -11.85 18.20
CA GLN A 68 2.10 -11.90 17.11
C GLN A 68 1.47 -11.57 15.75
N ILE A 69 0.24 -12.02 15.50
CA ILE A 69 -0.52 -11.66 14.29
C ILE A 69 -0.72 -10.14 14.28
N HIS A 70 -1.23 -9.57 15.37
CA HIS A 70 -1.45 -8.13 15.47
C HIS A 70 -0.17 -7.30 15.26
N GLU A 71 0.96 -7.71 15.85
CA GLU A 71 2.25 -7.06 15.64
C GLU A 71 2.70 -7.11 14.17
N VAL A 72 2.42 -8.22 13.46
CA VAL A 72 2.73 -8.33 12.03
C VAL A 72 1.79 -7.44 11.20
N GLU A 73 0.51 -7.37 11.55
CA GLU A 73 -0.48 -6.49 10.89
C GLU A 73 -0.16 -5.01 11.09
N GLU A 74 0.29 -4.60 12.28
CA GLU A 74 0.77 -3.23 12.52
C GLU A 74 1.97 -2.90 11.62
N ARG A 75 2.93 -3.82 11.51
CA ARG A 75 4.09 -3.65 10.62
C ARG A 75 3.70 -3.60 9.15
N LEU A 76 2.70 -4.37 8.73
CA LEU A 76 2.14 -4.32 7.38
C LEU A 76 1.52 -2.93 7.10
N ASN A 77 0.75 -2.39 8.04
CA ASN A 77 0.19 -1.04 7.94
C ASN A 77 1.27 0.04 7.88
N ASN A 78 2.29 -0.05 8.73
CA ASN A 78 3.41 0.89 8.72
C ASN A 78 4.13 0.86 7.37
N ARG A 79 4.38 -0.32 6.81
CA ARG A 79 5.00 -0.44 5.49
C ARG A 79 4.10 0.11 4.37
N ALA A 80 2.80 -0.13 4.42
CA ALA A 80 1.84 0.43 3.48
C ALA A 80 1.82 1.98 3.55
N ALA A 81 1.87 2.55 4.75
CA ALA A 81 1.95 4.00 4.95
C ALA A 81 3.25 4.59 4.39
N GLU A 82 4.40 3.94 4.60
CA GLU A 82 5.68 4.35 3.98
C GLU A 82 5.60 4.37 2.46
N LEU A 83 5.02 3.33 1.86
CA LEU A 83 4.81 3.24 0.41
C LEU A 83 3.84 4.32 -0.09
N ALA A 84 2.80 4.62 0.68
CA ALA A 84 1.86 5.68 0.36
C ALA A 84 2.50 7.07 0.39
N VAL A 85 3.34 7.37 1.38
CA VAL A 85 4.13 8.60 1.41
C VAL A 85 5.10 8.66 0.23
N ALA A 86 5.72 7.55 -0.16
CA ALA A 86 6.56 7.49 -1.36
C ALA A 86 5.75 7.82 -2.63
N GLN A 87 4.54 7.27 -2.76
CA GLN A 87 3.63 7.58 -3.87
C GLN A 87 3.25 9.08 -3.88
N GLN A 88 2.95 9.68 -2.72
CA GLN A 88 2.63 11.12 -2.64
C GLN A 88 3.81 11.97 -3.11
N ASN A 89 5.03 11.66 -2.65
CA ASN A 89 6.24 12.35 -3.09
C ASN A 89 6.46 12.20 -4.60
N GLU A 90 6.16 11.02 -5.13
CA GLU A 90 6.25 10.73 -6.54
C GLU A 90 5.22 11.51 -7.38
N ASP A 91 3.98 11.66 -6.90
CA ASP A 91 2.94 12.47 -7.55
C ASP A 91 3.39 13.94 -7.69
N LEU A 92 4.10 14.44 -6.67
CA LEU A 92 4.57 15.83 -6.60
C LEU A 92 5.91 16.05 -7.31
N SER A 93 6.63 14.99 -7.67
CA SER A 93 8.01 15.04 -8.18
C SER A 93 8.21 15.90 -9.45
N LYS A 94 7.15 16.08 -10.25
CA LYS A 94 7.18 16.88 -11.50
C LYS A 94 6.65 18.31 -11.32
N LEU A 95 6.18 18.68 -10.13
CA LEU A 95 5.73 20.04 -9.86
C LEU A 95 6.93 20.97 -9.66
N ALA A 96 6.73 22.27 -9.94
CA ALA A 96 7.69 23.27 -9.52
C ALA A 96 7.82 23.22 -7.98
N PRO A 97 9.03 23.31 -7.39
CA PRO A 97 9.20 23.20 -5.94
C PRO A 97 8.44 24.25 -5.11
N ALA A 98 8.19 25.41 -5.70
CA ALA A 98 7.43 26.49 -5.09
C ALA A 98 6.51 27.20 -6.12
N PRO A 99 5.37 26.60 -6.50
CA PRO A 99 4.42 27.23 -7.42
C PRO A 99 3.93 28.55 -6.79
N HIS A 100 4.04 29.65 -7.54
CA HIS A 100 3.74 31.00 -7.03
C HIS A 100 4.49 31.39 -5.73
N GLY A 101 5.66 30.79 -5.48
CA GLY A 101 6.46 31.04 -4.28
C GLY A 101 6.02 30.27 -3.03
N VAL A 102 5.00 29.42 -3.11
CA VAL A 102 4.53 28.59 -2.00
C VAL A 102 5.15 27.19 -2.10
N PRO A 103 5.94 26.73 -1.10
CA PRO A 103 6.52 25.39 -1.12
C PRO A 103 5.47 24.29 -1.27
N VAL A 104 5.71 23.32 -2.15
CA VAL A 104 4.77 22.20 -2.41
C VAL A 104 4.43 21.44 -1.11
N ALA A 105 5.39 21.28 -0.21
CA ALA A 105 5.18 20.61 1.08
C ALA A 105 4.13 21.30 1.97
N LEU A 106 3.87 22.60 1.78
CA LEU A 106 2.85 23.35 2.53
C LEU A 106 1.47 23.32 1.88
N LEU A 107 1.39 22.90 0.61
CA LEU A 107 0.12 22.86 -0.12
C LEU A 107 -0.78 21.72 0.36
N LYS A 108 -0.23 20.70 1.03
CA LYS A 108 -0.96 19.50 1.45
C LYS A 108 -1.87 18.97 0.33
N ALA A 109 -1.32 18.88 -0.88
CA ALA A 109 -2.10 18.70 -2.10
C ALA A 109 -3.03 17.49 -2.03
N HIS A 110 -2.59 16.40 -1.40
CA HIS A 110 -3.37 15.18 -1.22
C HIS A 110 -4.53 15.26 -0.19
N GLU A 111 -4.66 16.36 0.56
CA GLU A 111 -5.83 16.66 1.41
C GLU A 111 -6.91 17.47 0.65
N HIS A 112 -6.67 17.80 -0.63
CA HIS A 112 -7.58 18.59 -1.46
C HIS A 112 -8.22 17.74 -2.56
N ASP A 113 -9.55 17.61 -2.51
CA ASP A 113 -10.35 16.82 -3.46
C ASP A 113 -10.05 17.11 -4.94
N SER A 114 -9.83 18.39 -5.28
CA SER A 114 -9.55 18.82 -6.65
C SER A 114 -8.23 18.27 -7.19
N PHE A 115 -7.23 18.10 -6.32
CA PHE A 115 -5.95 17.48 -6.67
C PHE A 115 -6.08 15.96 -6.67
N VAL A 116 -6.70 15.39 -5.63
CA VAL A 116 -6.90 13.93 -5.49
C VAL A 116 -7.68 13.35 -6.68
N ALA A 117 -8.71 14.05 -7.16
CA ALA A 117 -9.50 13.62 -8.31
C ALA A 117 -8.69 13.48 -9.62
N LEU A 118 -7.53 14.14 -9.72
CA LEU A 118 -6.66 14.07 -10.90
C LEU A 118 -5.62 12.94 -10.83
N LEU A 119 -5.32 12.45 -9.62
CA LEU A 119 -4.26 11.47 -9.38
C LEU A 119 -4.47 10.13 -10.10
N PRO A 120 -5.69 9.54 -10.18
CA PRO A 120 -5.89 8.26 -10.86
C PRO A 120 -5.44 8.32 -12.33
N ALA A 121 -5.92 9.30 -13.08
CA ALA A 121 -5.56 9.49 -14.49
C ALA A 121 -4.07 9.81 -14.67
N TYR A 122 -3.49 10.62 -13.77
CA TYR A 122 -2.07 10.95 -13.79
C TYR A 122 -1.18 9.71 -13.58
N ARG A 123 -1.49 8.89 -12.57
CA ARG A 123 -0.74 7.67 -12.23
C ARG A 123 -0.85 6.63 -13.34
N GLU A 124 -2.03 6.45 -13.94
CA GLU A 124 -2.23 5.54 -15.08
C GLU A 124 -1.39 5.96 -16.29
N ALA A 125 -1.47 7.23 -16.69
CA ALA A 125 -0.70 7.76 -17.82
C ALA A 125 0.81 7.61 -17.59
N LYS A 126 1.28 7.83 -16.36
CA LYS A 126 2.67 7.64 -15.97
C LYS A 126 3.10 6.17 -16.03
N ALA A 127 2.28 5.25 -15.53
CA ALA A 127 2.56 3.82 -15.57
C ALA A 127 2.67 3.30 -17.01
N LEU A 128 1.84 3.80 -17.93
CA LEU A 128 1.92 3.49 -19.36
C LEU A 128 3.20 4.03 -19.98
N HIS A 129 3.58 5.28 -19.65
CA HIS A 129 4.82 5.88 -20.14
C HIS A 129 6.06 5.06 -19.71
N ASN A 130 6.12 4.62 -18.45
CA ASN A 130 7.23 3.83 -17.93
C ASN A 130 7.32 2.41 -18.54
N LYS A 131 6.25 1.89 -19.15
CA LYS A 131 6.23 0.57 -19.81
C LYS A 131 6.66 0.61 -21.28
N LEU A 132 6.65 1.79 -21.90
CA LEU A 132 6.90 1.98 -23.33
C LEU A 132 8.26 2.60 -23.65
N GLY A 133 8.99 3.10 -22.65
CA GLY A 133 10.36 3.60 -22.76
C GLY A 133 11.37 2.61 -22.21
#